data_AF-A0A936H7D6-F1
#
_entry.id   AF-A0A936H7D6-F1
#
_cell.length_a   1.000
_cell.length_b   1.000
_cell.length_c   1.000
_cell.angle_alpha   90.00
_cell.angle_beta   90.00
_cell.angle_gamma   90.00
#
_symmetry.space_group_name_H-M   'P 1'
#
loop_
_entity.id
_entity.type
_entity.pdbx_description
1 polymer ?
#
loop_
_entity_poly.entity_id
_entity_poly.type
_entity_poly.pdbx_seq_one_letter_code
_entity_poly.pdbx_strand_id
1 'polypeptide(L)'
;MSAFAAIRNLPWTPPTKAVPAPVALLAAAKEAGVDLPAEFVVRMPTAADAAFVNEAESRAQNMAAMLETFAANGLQDKADALKAAAGLDGSPPKSFGRQVEYVLTCLVEPALDREDALWVSRMFPVFFSEMFLAVMNLSGEGATLGKPPSSTETPPSSPP
;
A
#
# COMPACT_ATOMS: atom_id res chain seq x y z
N MET A 1 -22.03 31.87 0.85
CA MET A 1 -20.89 30.93 0.70
C MET A 1 -21.11 29.82 1.71
N SER A 2 -21.01 28.53 1.35
CA SER A 2 -21.24 27.43 2.30
C SER A 2 -20.06 27.29 3.26
N ALA A 3 -20.29 26.79 4.47
CA ALA A 3 -19.22 26.51 5.44
C ALA A 3 -18.14 25.59 4.84
N PHE A 4 -18.54 24.58 4.06
CA PHE A 4 -17.63 23.68 3.35
C PHE A 4 -16.79 24.38 2.27
N ALA A 5 -17.29 25.45 1.65
CA ALA A 5 -16.50 26.19 0.68
C ALA A 5 -15.30 26.91 1.32
N ALA A 6 -15.44 27.38 2.57
CA ALA A 6 -14.32 27.94 3.33
C ALA A 6 -13.34 26.85 3.78
N ILE A 7 -13.85 25.69 4.21
CA ILE A 7 -13.04 24.58 4.74
C ILE A 7 -12.26 23.86 3.64
N ARG A 8 -12.86 23.59 2.48
CA ARG A 8 -12.22 22.81 1.39
C ARG A 8 -11.04 23.52 0.72
N ASN A 9 -10.94 24.84 0.88
CA ASN A 9 -9.86 25.65 0.32
C ASN A 9 -8.64 25.72 1.24
N LEU A 10 -8.72 25.13 2.44
CA LEU A 10 -7.58 24.97 3.33
C LEU A 10 -6.60 23.93 2.77
N PRO A 11 -5.30 24.00 3.12
CA PRO A 11 -4.27 23.13 2.55
C PRO A 11 -4.31 21.72 3.16
N TRP A 12 -5.31 20.93 2.77
CA TRP A 12 -5.44 19.54 3.22
C TRP A 12 -4.37 18.65 2.60
N THR A 13 -3.76 17.80 3.42
CA THR A 13 -2.77 16.81 3.00
C THR A 13 -3.14 15.43 3.53
N PRO A 14 -3.06 14.37 2.71
CA PRO A 14 -3.18 13.01 3.23
C PRO A 14 -2.07 12.74 4.25
N PRO A 15 -2.38 12.24 5.45
CA PRO A 15 -1.36 11.92 6.42
C PRO A 15 -0.52 10.73 5.95
N THR A 16 0.72 10.69 6.44
CA THR A 16 1.67 9.62 6.19
C THR A 16 2.13 8.99 7.50
N LYS A 17 2.57 7.74 7.46
CA LYS A 17 3.14 7.03 8.60
C LYS A 17 4.38 6.26 8.17
N ALA A 18 5.46 6.43 8.92
CA ALA A 18 6.67 5.64 8.78
C ALA A 18 6.51 4.30 9.52
N VAL A 19 6.85 3.20 8.85
CA VAL A 19 6.85 1.84 9.38
C VAL A 19 8.31 1.35 9.41
N PRO A 20 8.89 1.08 10.58
CA PRO A 20 10.28 0.66 10.68
C PRO A 20 10.55 -0.65 9.95
N ALA A 21 11.60 -0.69 9.13
CA ALA A 21 12.02 -1.89 8.44
C ALA A 21 12.61 -2.92 9.44
N PRO A 22 12.36 -4.23 9.24
CA PRO A 22 12.95 -5.26 10.09
C PRO A 22 14.49 -5.23 10.04
N VAL A 23 15.14 -5.42 11.19
CA VAL A 23 16.61 -5.45 11.29
C VAL A 23 17.23 -6.47 10.33
N ALA A 24 16.59 -7.63 10.16
CA ALA A 24 17.05 -8.66 9.23
C ALA A 24 16.97 -8.22 7.76
N LEU A 25 15.96 -7.43 7.38
CA LEU A 25 15.85 -6.88 6.02
C LEU A 25 16.95 -5.85 5.77
N LEU A 26 17.22 -4.96 6.74
CA LEU A 26 18.29 -3.98 6.65
C LEU A 26 19.69 -4.63 6.60
N ALA A 27 19.90 -5.70 7.38
CA ALA A 27 21.14 -6.47 7.33
C ALA A 27 21.33 -7.13 5.95
N ALA A 28 20.29 -7.74 5.39
CA ALA A 28 20.33 -8.33 4.06
C ALA A 28 20.61 -7.30 2.96
N ALA A 29 19.99 -6.11 3.03
CA ALA A 29 20.27 -5.01 2.11
C ALA A 29 21.75 -4.59 2.17
N LYS A 30 22.31 -4.46 3.38
CA LYS A 30 23.73 -4.14 3.57
C LYS A 30 24.65 -5.22 3.01
N GLU A 31 24.34 -6.50 3.20
CA GLU A 31 25.11 -7.61 2.62
C GLU A 31 25.04 -7.62 1.08
N ALA A 32 23.89 -7.24 0.52
CA ALA A 32 23.70 -7.08 -0.91
C ALA A 32 24.32 -5.79 -1.49
N GLY A 33 24.87 -4.90 -0.65
CA GLY A 33 25.41 -3.60 -1.07
C GLY A 33 24.34 -2.61 -1.55
N VAL A 34 23.09 -2.79 -1.11
CA VAL A 34 21.95 -1.93 -1.43
C VAL A 34 21.66 -1.02 -0.24
N ASP A 35 21.52 0.28 -0.52
CA ASP A 35 21.06 1.25 0.47
C ASP A 35 19.53 1.19 0.54
N LEU A 36 18.99 0.65 1.65
CA LEU A 36 17.57 0.53 1.89
C LEU A 36 17.20 1.44 3.08
N PRO A 37 16.15 2.28 2.96
CA PRO A 37 15.76 3.16 4.06
C PRO A 37 15.35 2.34 5.29
N ALA A 38 15.64 2.89 6.47
CA ALA A 38 15.29 2.29 7.75
C ALA A 38 13.77 2.27 8.00
N GLU A 39 13.00 3.03 7.21
CA GLU A 39 11.55 3.19 7.36
C GLU A 39 10.86 3.15 6.00
N PHE A 40 9.66 2.58 5.98
CA PHE A 40 8.77 2.54 4.83
C PHE A 40 7.60 3.49 5.10
N VAL A 41 7.45 4.50 4.26
CA VAL A 41 6.43 5.54 4.42
C VAL A 41 5.18 5.15 3.65
N VAL A 42 4.06 5.02 4.35
CA VAL A 42 2.73 4.81 3.75
C VAL A 42 1.86 6.06 3.90
N ARG A 43 0.87 6.23 3.02
CA ARG A 43 -0.13 7.29 3.08
C ARG A 43 -1.55 6.76 3.30
N MET A 44 -2.45 7.65 3.70
CA MET A 44 -3.89 7.37 3.69
C MET A 44 -4.38 6.99 2.28
N PRO A 45 -5.23 5.96 2.13
CA PRO A 45 -5.94 5.68 0.89
C PRO A 45 -7.02 6.73 0.65
N THR A 46 -7.13 7.21 -0.59
CA THR A 46 -8.29 7.97 -1.05
C THR A 46 -9.43 7.01 -1.41
N ALA A 47 -10.65 7.55 -1.58
CA ALA A 47 -11.77 6.76 -2.08
C ALA A 47 -11.50 6.19 -3.50
N ALA A 48 -10.70 6.88 -4.32
CA ALA A 48 -10.29 6.39 -5.64
C ALA A 48 -9.33 5.21 -5.53
N ASP A 49 -8.38 5.26 -4.59
CA ASP A 49 -7.48 4.11 -4.31
C ASP A 49 -8.29 2.89 -3.89
N ALA A 50 -9.25 3.07 -2.97
CA ALA A 50 -10.12 1.97 -2.52
C ALA A 50 -10.96 1.40 -3.67
N ALA A 51 -11.49 2.26 -4.55
CA ALA A 51 -12.23 1.80 -5.74
C ALA A 51 -11.33 1.00 -6.70
N PHE A 52 -10.10 1.46 -6.94
CA PHE A 52 -9.14 0.75 -7.79
C PHE A 52 -8.76 -0.62 -7.23
N VAL A 53 -8.51 -0.68 -5.91
CA VAL A 53 -8.24 -1.93 -5.18
C VAL A 53 -9.42 -2.91 -5.31
N ASN A 54 -10.66 -2.42 -5.14
CA ASN A 54 -11.85 -3.25 -5.29
C ASN A 54 -12.11 -3.69 -6.74
N GLU A 55 -11.72 -2.88 -7.73
CA GLU A 55 -11.80 -3.26 -9.14
C GLU A 55 -10.76 -4.32 -9.50
N ALA A 56 -9.55 -4.25 -8.93
CA ALA A 56 -8.54 -5.30 -9.07
C ALA A 56 -9.08 -6.65 -8.58
N GLU A 57 -9.85 -6.65 -7.48
CA GLU A 57 -10.57 -7.83 -7.01
C GLU A 57 -11.61 -8.32 -8.04
N SER A 58 -12.40 -7.42 -8.62
CA SER A 58 -13.41 -7.76 -9.62
C SER A 58 -12.78 -8.37 -10.89
N ARG A 59 -11.63 -7.86 -11.33
CA ARG A 59 -10.86 -8.42 -12.46
C ARG A 59 -10.36 -9.82 -12.16
N ALA A 60 -9.86 -10.07 -10.96
CA ALA A 60 -9.44 -11.40 -10.53
C ALA A 60 -10.63 -12.40 -10.50
N GLN A 61 -11.81 -11.96 -10.05
CA GLN A 61 -13.03 -12.78 -10.06
C GLN A 61 -13.52 -13.09 -11.48
N ASN A 62 -13.48 -12.11 -12.39
CA ASN A 62 -13.85 -12.33 -13.79
C ASN A 62 -12.90 -13.31 -14.47
N MET A 63 -11.60 -13.25 -14.15
CA MET A 63 -10.63 -14.24 -14.60
C MET A 63 -10.96 -15.64 -14.05
N ALA A 64 -11.29 -15.76 -12.75
CA ALA A 64 -11.74 -17.01 -12.13
C ALA A 64 -12.98 -17.62 -12.82
N ALA A 65 -13.97 -16.81 -13.15
CA ALA A 65 -15.18 -17.29 -13.83
C ALA A 65 -14.90 -17.75 -15.28
N MET A 66 -14.00 -17.04 -15.99
CA MET A 66 -13.53 -17.48 -17.31
C MET A 66 -12.80 -18.81 -17.25
N LEU A 67 -12.00 -19.02 -16.21
CA LEU A 67 -11.30 -20.27 -15.93
C LEU A 67 -12.23 -21.45 -15.69
N GLU A 68 -13.25 -21.26 -14.86
CA GLU A 68 -14.27 -22.27 -14.60
C GLU A 68 -15.04 -22.63 -15.88
N THR A 69 -15.31 -21.63 -16.73
CA THR A 69 -15.94 -21.84 -18.04
C THR A 69 -15.04 -22.66 -18.97
N PHE A 70 -13.72 -22.42 -18.99
CA PHE A 70 -12.80 -23.25 -19.78
C PHE A 70 -12.70 -24.69 -19.25
N ALA A 71 -12.68 -24.87 -17.94
CA ALA A 71 -12.69 -26.19 -17.32
C ALA A 71 -13.97 -26.97 -17.67
N ALA A 72 -15.15 -26.31 -17.61
CA ALA A 72 -16.43 -26.91 -17.97
C ALA A 72 -16.53 -27.33 -19.45
N ASN A 73 -15.74 -26.71 -20.33
CA ASN A 73 -15.67 -27.01 -21.76
C ASN A 73 -14.54 -27.99 -22.13
N GLY A 74 -13.94 -28.70 -21.16
CA GLY A 74 -12.91 -29.71 -21.40
C GLY A 74 -11.53 -29.15 -21.75
N LEU A 75 -11.29 -27.85 -21.56
CA LEU A 75 -9.98 -27.19 -21.74
C LEU A 75 -9.21 -27.16 -20.40
N GLN A 76 -9.09 -28.32 -19.77
CA GLN A 76 -8.60 -28.45 -18.39
C GLN A 76 -7.17 -27.94 -18.24
N ASP A 77 -6.28 -28.24 -19.20
CA ASP A 77 -4.89 -27.74 -19.19
C ASP A 77 -4.79 -26.20 -19.28
N LYS A 78 -5.71 -25.54 -20.01
CA LYS A 78 -5.78 -24.08 -20.09
C LYS A 78 -6.38 -23.47 -18.82
N ALA A 79 -7.37 -24.14 -18.24
CA ALA A 79 -7.96 -23.73 -16.97
C ALA A 79 -6.95 -23.86 -15.82
N ASP A 80 -6.11 -24.90 -15.80
CA ASP A 80 -5.17 -25.11 -14.71
C ASP A 80 -3.94 -24.18 -14.82
N ALA A 81 -3.42 -23.93 -16.03
CA ALA A 81 -2.36 -22.94 -16.24
C ALA A 81 -2.79 -21.51 -15.85
N LEU A 82 -4.05 -21.18 -16.12
CA LEU A 82 -4.57 -19.84 -15.88
C LEU A 82 -5.12 -19.71 -14.43
N LYS A 83 -5.53 -20.81 -13.77
CA LYS A 83 -5.74 -20.89 -12.31
C LYS A 83 -4.42 -20.69 -11.55
N ALA A 84 -3.33 -21.32 -11.98
CA ALA A 84 -2.01 -21.09 -11.38
C ALA A 84 -1.55 -19.63 -11.55
N ALA A 85 -1.77 -19.02 -12.72
CA ALA A 85 -1.49 -17.61 -12.96
C ALA A 85 -2.38 -16.64 -12.15
N ALA A 86 -3.60 -17.06 -11.81
CA ALA A 86 -4.55 -16.33 -10.95
C ALA A 86 -4.49 -16.75 -9.47
N GLY A 87 -3.61 -17.70 -9.12
CA GLY A 87 -3.41 -18.24 -7.78
C GLY A 87 -4.49 -19.22 -7.27
N LEU A 88 -5.50 -19.63 -8.04
CA LEU A 88 -6.66 -20.39 -7.57
C LEU A 88 -6.42 -21.90 -7.30
N ASP A 89 -5.18 -22.33 -7.17
CA ASP A 89 -4.75 -23.72 -6.87
C ASP A 89 -4.53 -23.99 -5.36
N GLY A 90 -4.82 -23.00 -4.52
CA GLY A 90 -4.49 -22.98 -3.09
C GLY A 90 -4.16 -21.58 -2.57
N SER A 91 -4.59 -20.53 -3.28
CA SER A 91 -4.20 -19.15 -3.00
C SER A 91 -4.49 -18.69 -1.59
N PRO A 92 -3.69 -17.71 -1.12
CA PRO A 92 -4.06 -16.88 0.00
C PRO A 92 -5.52 -16.37 -0.12
N PRO A 93 -6.25 -16.22 0.99
CA PRO A 93 -7.62 -15.71 0.98
C PRO A 93 -7.74 -14.38 0.22
N LYS A 94 -8.91 -14.07 -0.35
CA LYS A 94 -9.17 -12.81 -1.08
C LYS A 94 -8.74 -11.55 -0.31
N SER A 95 -8.89 -11.59 1.02
CA SER A 95 -8.45 -10.51 1.92
C SER A 95 -6.95 -10.22 1.79
N PHE A 96 -6.12 -11.21 1.49
CA PHE A 96 -4.68 -11.04 1.29
C PHE A 96 -4.36 -10.32 -0.02
N GLY A 97 -4.97 -10.70 -1.14
CA GLY A 97 -4.79 -9.99 -2.40
C GLY A 97 -5.13 -8.50 -2.27
N ARG A 98 -6.21 -8.19 -1.56
CA ARG A 98 -6.59 -6.82 -1.22
C ARG A 98 -5.56 -6.08 -0.38
N GLN A 99 -4.95 -6.76 0.61
CA GLN A 99 -3.89 -6.17 1.43
C GLN A 99 -2.67 -5.80 0.57
N VAL A 100 -2.29 -6.66 -0.37
CA VAL A 100 -1.18 -6.41 -1.30
C VAL A 100 -1.47 -5.17 -2.14
N GLU A 101 -2.67 -5.04 -2.73
CA GLU A 101 -3.02 -3.84 -3.50
C GLU A 101 -2.98 -2.57 -2.66
N TYR A 102 -3.47 -2.62 -1.43
CA TYR A 102 -3.44 -1.46 -0.54
C TYR A 102 -2.00 -1.04 -0.21
N VAL A 103 -1.12 -2.00 0.08
CA VAL A 103 0.30 -1.70 0.33
C VAL A 103 0.93 -1.08 -0.92
N LEU A 104 0.77 -1.69 -2.09
CA LEU A 104 1.34 -1.17 -3.35
C LEU A 104 0.83 0.23 -3.71
N THR A 105 -0.47 0.47 -3.52
CA THR A 105 -1.11 1.73 -3.92
C THR A 105 -0.77 2.88 -2.95
N CYS A 106 -0.59 2.56 -1.66
CA CYS A 106 -0.43 3.55 -0.60
C CYS A 106 1.00 3.63 -0.04
N LEU A 107 1.93 2.82 -0.50
CA LEU A 107 3.34 2.97 -0.18
C LEU A 107 3.93 4.15 -0.96
N VAL A 108 4.60 5.04 -0.25
CA VAL A 108 5.20 6.27 -0.79
C VAL A 108 6.69 6.03 -1.08
N GLU A 109 7.41 5.47 -0.11
CA GLU A 109 8.84 5.22 -0.22
C GLU A 109 9.27 4.11 0.76
N PRO A 110 10.17 3.19 0.37
CA PRO A 110 10.62 2.94 -0.99
C PRO A 110 9.48 2.34 -1.84
N ALA A 111 9.49 2.58 -3.14
CA ALA A 111 8.53 1.94 -4.04
C ALA A 111 8.79 0.43 -4.08
N LEU A 112 7.73 -0.36 -4.00
CA LEU A 112 7.76 -1.81 -4.19
C LEU A 112 6.95 -2.16 -5.42
N ASP A 113 7.43 -3.14 -6.19
CA ASP A 113 6.58 -3.81 -7.15
C ASP A 113 5.80 -4.96 -6.48
N ARG A 114 4.95 -5.63 -7.26
CA ARG A 114 4.13 -6.74 -6.74
C ARG A 114 4.97 -7.94 -6.32
N GLU A 115 6.04 -8.25 -7.04
CA GLU A 115 6.92 -9.37 -6.71
C GLU A 115 7.60 -9.10 -5.36
N ASP A 116 8.10 -7.88 -5.17
CA ASP A 116 8.68 -7.43 -3.91
C ASP A 116 7.66 -7.51 -2.76
N ALA A 117 6.44 -6.99 -2.94
CA ALA A 117 5.41 -7.00 -1.90
C ALA A 117 5.01 -8.44 -1.51
N LEU A 118 4.93 -9.35 -2.48
CA LEU A 118 4.66 -10.77 -2.23
C LEU A 118 5.85 -11.44 -1.51
N TRP A 119 7.09 -11.11 -1.87
CA TRP A 119 8.26 -11.61 -1.16
C TRP A 119 8.32 -11.09 0.28
N VAL A 120 8.12 -9.79 0.49
CA VAL A 120 8.05 -9.16 1.83
C VAL A 120 6.94 -9.80 2.66
N SER A 121 5.76 -10.05 2.09
CA SER A 121 4.67 -10.72 2.80
C SER A 121 5.00 -12.14 3.25
N ARG A 122 5.87 -12.84 2.51
CA ARG A 122 6.29 -14.21 2.81
C ARG A 122 7.42 -14.27 3.82
N MET A 123 8.40 -13.38 3.67
CA MET A 123 9.63 -13.38 4.48
C MET A 123 9.50 -12.52 5.74
N PHE A 124 8.69 -11.47 5.71
CA PHE A 124 8.45 -10.52 6.79
C PHE A 124 6.94 -10.26 6.99
N PRO A 125 6.13 -11.29 7.26
CA PRO A 125 4.66 -11.18 7.29
C PRO A 125 4.12 -10.18 8.31
N VAL A 126 4.78 -10.01 9.46
CA VAL A 126 4.40 -9.03 10.49
C VAL A 126 4.60 -7.61 9.96
N PHE A 127 5.76 -7.34 9.36
CA PHE A 127 6.08 -6.04 8.78
C PHE A 127 5.14 -5.68 7.62
N PHE A 128 4.84 -6.63 6.73
CA PHE A 128 3.81 -6.45 5.70
C PHE A 128 2.45 -6.09 6.30
N SER A 129 2.04 -6.81 7.35
CA SER A 129 0.78 -6.56 8.04
C SER A 129 0.77 -5.19 8.73
N GLU A 130 1.89 -4.74 9.30
CA GLU A 130 2.03 -3.42 9.91
C GLU A 130 1.90 -2.30 8.88
N MET A 131 2.48 -2.45 7.69
CA MET A 131 2.28 -1.51 6.58
C MET A 131 0.79 -1.43 6.19
N PHE A 132 0.14 -2.57 6.00
CA PHE A 132 -1.29 -2.60 5.68
C PHE A 132 -2.14 -1.95 6.78
N LEU A 133 -1.89 -2.28 8.06
CA LEU A 133 -2.62 -1.71 9.19
C LEU A 133 -2.36 -0.21 9.32
N ALA A 134 -1.14 0.26 9.05
CA ALA A 134 -0.83 1.68 9.02
C ALA A 134 -1.67 2.42 7.96
N VAL A 135 -1.78 1.87 6.74
CA VAL A 135 -2.66 2.41 5.68
C VAL A 135 -4.11 2.48 6.16
N MET A 136 -4.63 1.42 6.79
CA MET A 136 -6.02 1.39 7.27
C MET A 136 -6.26 2.37 8.43
N ASN A 137 -5.33 2.49 9.38
CA ASN A 137 -5.48 3.39 10.52
C ASN A 137 -5.48 4.86 10.08
N LEU A 138 -4.62 5.24 9.12
CA LEU A 138 -4.61 6.58 8.55
C LEU A 138 -5.96 6.96 7.90
N SER A 139 -6.69 5.99 7.35
CA SER A 139 -8.03 6.24 6.78
C SER A 139 -9.08 6.61 7.84
N GLY A 140 -8.93 6.11 9.07
CA GLY A 140 -9.78 6.49 10.20
C GLY A 140 -9.45 7.86 10.78
N GLU A 141 -8.19 8.30 10.65
CA GLU A 141 -7.71 9.61 11.10
C GLU A 141 -8.15 10.74 10.16
N GLY A 142 -8.18 10.48 8.85
CA GLY A 142 -8.55 11.45 7.83
C GLY A 142 -7.42 12.44 7.46
N ALA A 143 -7.69 13.29 6.46
CA ALA A 143 -6.72 14.29 6.02
C ALA A 143 -6.41 15.31 7.13
N THR A 144 -5.15 15.73 7.23
CA THR A 144 -4.75 16.80 8.15
C THR A 144 -4.56 18.11 7.39
N LEU A 145 -4.74 19.23 8.06
CA LEU A 145 -4.28 20.51 7.54
C LEU A 145 -2.75 20.47 7.54
N GLY A 146 -2.14 20.73 6.38
CA GLY A 146 -0.69 20.81 6.26
C GLY A 146 -0.12 21.77 7.30
N LYS A 147 1.10 21.49 7.79
CA LYS A 147 1.79 22.37 8.73
C LYS A 147 1.75 23.81 8.16
N PRO A 148 1.30 24.81 8.94
CA PRO A 148 1.48 26.19 8.52
C PRO A 148 2.97 26.43 8.28
N PRO A 149 3.36 27.26 7.29
CA PRO A 149 4.76 27.65 7.13
C PRO A 149 5.28 28.18 8.47
N SER A 150 6.50 27.82 8.85
CA SER A 150 7.07 28.20 10.13
C SER A 150 7.09 29.72 10.29
N SER A 151 6.14 30.26 11.05
CA SER A 151 6.11 31.68 11.43
C SER A 151 7.11 31.92 12.56
N THR A 152 8.40 32.04 12.23
CA THR A 152 9.36 32.95 12.91
C THR A 152 10.72 32.86 12.22
N GLU A 153 11.12 33.94 11.55
CA GLU A 153 12.54 34.32 11.55
C GLU A 153 12.86 34.76 12.98
N THR A 154 13.65 33.97 13.70
CA THR A 154 14.20 34.36 15.01
C THR A 154 15.19 35.50 14.76
N PRO A 155 14.99 36.72 15.30
CA PRO A 155 15.99 37.77 15.18
C PRO A 155 17.30 37.32 15.87
N PRO A 156 18.48 37.58 15.29
CA PRO A 156 19.73 37.25 15.96
C PRO A 156 19.83 38.03 17.27
N SER A 157 20.09 37.31 18.36
CA SER A 157 20.40 37.91 19.66
C SER A 157 21.71 38.70 19.58
N SER A 158 21.68 40.00 19.82
CA SER A 158 22.89 40.80 20.01
C SER A 158 23.62 40.37 21.29
N PRO A 159 24.95 40.13 21.26
CA PRO A 159 25.72 39.86 22.48
C PRO A 159 26.01 41.15 23.28
N PRO A 160 26.24 41.04 24.60
CA PRO A 160 26.62 42.15 25.48
C PRO A 160 28.08 42.61 25.28
#